data_AF-D6RGM2-F1
#
_entry.id   AF-D6RGM2-F1
#
_cell.length_a   1.000
_cell.length_b   1.000
_cell.length_c   1.000
_cell.angle_alpha   90.00
_cell.angle_beta   90.00
_cell.angle_gamma   90.00
#
_symmetry.space_group_name_H-M   'P 1'
#
loop_
_entity.id
_entity.type
_entity.pdbx_description
1 polymer ?
#
loop_
_entity_poly.entity_id
_entity_poly.type
_entity_poly.pdbx_seq_one_letter_code
_entity_poly.pdbx_strand_id
1 'polypeptide(L)'
;MNPESFAAGERRVSPAYVRQGCEARRAHEHLIRLLLEQGKCPEDGWDESTLELFLHELAVMDSNNFLGSSTELDDPVIFLLCNQKLQALAS
;
A
#
# COMPACT_ATOMS: atom_id res chain seq x y z
N MET A 1 -7.40 1.90 -2.87
CA MET A 1 -8.39 2.51 -3.81
C MET A 1 -9.27 3.48 -3.02
N ASN A 2 -9.57 4.67 -3.55
CA ASN A 2 -10.30 5.71 -2.80
C ASN A 2 -11.82 5.67 -3.08
N PRO A 3 -12.66 6.32 -2.23
CA PRO A 3 -14.12 6.37 -2.42
C PRO A 3 -14.56 6.90 -3.80
N GLU A 4 -13.84 7.88 -4.34
CA GLU A 4 -14.14 8.45 -5.66
C GLU A 4 -13.97 7.43 -6.79
N SER A 5 -12.95 6.57 -6.69
CA SER A 5 -12.70 5.48 -7.64
C SER A 5 -13.82 4.45 -7.61
N PHE A 6 -14.32 4.12 -6.42
CA PHE A 6 -15.46 3.21 -6.28
C PHE A 6 -16.73 3.82 -6.89
N ALA A 7 -17.03 5.09 -6.61
CA ALA A 7 -18.17 5.80 -7.19
C ALA A 7 -18.08 5.90 -8.73
N ALA A 8 -16.88 6.07 -9.29
CA ALA A 8 -16.66 6.01 -10.72
C ALA A 8 -16.94 4.61 -11.30
N GLY A 9 -16.59 3.55 -10.56
CA GLY A 9 -16.85 2.16 -10.92
C GLY A 9 -18.34 1.82 -11.01
N GLU A 10 -19.19 2.39 -10.15
CA GLU A 10 -20.64 2.17 -10.19
C GLU A 10 -21.31 2.67 -11.48
N ARG A 11 -20.66 3.58 -12.21
CA ARG A 11 -21.12 4.03 -13.54
C ARG A 11 -20.83 3.01 -14.64
N ARG A 12 -20.01 1.99 -14.37
CA ARG A 12 -19.55 0.98 -15.33
C ARG A 12 -20.09 -0.41 -15.03
N VAL A 13 -20.27 -0.74 -13.76
CA VAL A 13 -20.76 -2.06 -13.31
C VAL A 13 -21.83 -1.88 -12.23
N SER A 14 -22.54 -2.97 -11.86
CA SER A 14 -23.60 -2.88 -10.88
C SER A 14 -23.08 -2.36 -9.52
N PRO A 15 -23.86 -1.53 -8.79
CA PRO A 15 -23.48 -1.08 -7.45
C PRO A 15 -23.24 -2.23 -6.47
N ALA A 16 -23.95 -3.35 -6.63
CA ALA A 16 -23.75 -4.54 -5.81
C ALA A 16 -22.34 -5.13 -5.95
N TYR A 17 -21.82 -5.18 -7.19
CA TYR A 17 -20.47 -5.64 -7.47
C TYR A 17 -19.41 -4.73 -6.83
N VAL A 18 -19.59 -3.41 -6.94
CA VAL A 18 -18.66 -2.44 -6.33
C VAL A 18 -18.68 -2.55 -4.80
N ARG A 19 -19.86 -2.69 -4.18
CA ARG A 19 -19.98 -2.88 -2.73
C ARG A 19 -19.26 -4.14 -2.25
N GLN A 20 -19.45 -5.27 -2.93
CA GLN A 20 -18.75 -6.52 -2.60
C GLN A 20 -17.24 -6.35 -2.72
N GLY A 21 -16.75 -5.68 -3.77
CA GLY A 21 -15.34 -5.35 -3.91
C GLY A 21 -14.80 -4.47 -2.79
N CYS A 22 -15.59 -3.48 -2.33
CA CYS A 22 -15.23 -2.62 -1.21
C CYS A 22 -15.15 -3.40 0.12
N GLU A 23 -16.10 -4.29 0.37
CA GLU A 23 -16.11 -5.15 1.56
C GLU A 23 -14.92 -6.11 1.56
N ALA A 24 -14.64 -6.78 0.44
CA ALA A 24 -13.48 -7.64 0.28
C ALA A 24 -12.17 -6.85 0.51
N ARG A 25 -12.06 -5.66 -0.07
CA ARG A 25 -10.90 -4.77 0.12
C ARG A 25 -10.68 -4.42 1.61
N ARG A 26 -11.74 -4.10 2.34
CA ARG A 26 -11.67 -3.77 3.77
C ARG A 26 -11.17 -4.94 4.62
N ALA A 27 -11.48 -6.18 4.24
CA ALA A 27 -10.97 -7.36 4.94
C ALA A 27 -9.43 -7.44 4.87
N HIS A 28 -8.85 -7.22 3.69
CA HIS A 28 -7.39 -7.17 3.53
C HIS A 28 -6.78 -6.00 4.31
N GLU A 29 -7.39 -4.81 4.23
CA GLU A 29 -6.92 -3.62 4.95
C GLU A 29 -6.94 -3.82 6.47
N HIS A 30 -7.91 -4.56 7.00
CA HIS A 30 -7.97 -4.90 8.41
C HIS A 30 -6.78 -5.76 8.84
N LEU A 31 -6.43 -6.80 8.08
CA LEU A 31 -5.27 -7.65 8.35
C LEU A 31 -3.97 -6.83 8.32
N ILE A 32 -3.79 -6.00 7.28
CA ILE A 32 -2.63 -5.12 7.15
C ILE A 32 -2.53 -4.16 8.33
N ARG A 33 -3.65 -3.55 8.73
CA ARG A 33 -3.70 -2.67 9.91
C ARG A 33 -3.25 -3.40 11.17
N LEU A 34 -3.72 -4.62 11.42
CA LEU A 34 -3.32 -5.39 12.60
C LEU A 34 -1.81 -5.66 12.62
N LEU A 35 -1.23 -6.03 11.47
CA LEU A 35 0.23 -6.21 11.34
C LEU A 35 0.98 -4.92 11.72
N LEU A 36 0.55 -3.77 11.17
CA LEU A 36 1.21 -2.48 11.40
C LEU A 36 1.05 -1.98 12.84
N GLU A 37 -0.10 -2.23 13.46
CA GLU A 37 -0.37 -1.83 14.86
C GLU A 37 0.39 -2.69 15.87
N GLN A 38 0.51 -4.01 15.60
CA GLN A 38 1.11 -4.95 16.55
C GLN A 38 2.60 -5.19 16.33
N GLY A 39 3.10 -4.98 15.10
CA GLY A 39 4.49 -5.23 14.72
C GLY A 39 4.89 -6.71 14.81
N LYS A 40 3.93 -7.63 14.72
CA LYS A 40 4.14 -9.08 14.85
C LYS A 40 3.60 -9.81 13.63
N CYS A 41 4.26 -10.91 13.30
CA CYS A 41 3.76 -11.82 12.28
C CYS A 41 2.36 -12.32 12.67
N PRO A 42 1.40 -12.36 11.73
CA PRO A 42 0.09 -12.96 11.97
C PRO A 42 0.22 -14.41 12.46
N GLU A 43 -0.69 -14.84 13.34
CA GLU A 43 -0.72 -16.24 13.82
C GLU A 43 -1.00 -17.21 12.67
N ASP A 44 -1.98 -16.87 11.82
CA ASP A 44 -2.27 -17.56 10.58
C ASP A 44 -1.66 -16.81 9.40
N GLY A 45 -0.98 -17.53 8.51
CA GLY A 45 -0.41 -16.96 7.29
C GLY A 45 -1.48 -16.32 6.40
N TRP A 46 -1.14 -15.18 5.79
CA TRP A 46 -2.02 -14.51 4.83
C TRP A 46 -2.10 -15.27 3.51
N ASP A 47 -3.22 -15.09 2.82
CA ASP A 47 -3.32 -15.50 1.43
C ASP A 47 -2.41 -14.64 0.52
N GLU A 48 -2.13 -15.18 -0.67
CA GLU A 48 -1.23 -14.53 -1.64
C GLU A 48 -1.73 -13.15 -2.05
N SER A 49 -3.04 -12.97 -2.21
CA SER A 49 -3.63 -11.67 -2.56
C SER A 49 -3.41 -10.58 -1.52
N THR A 50 -3.48 -10.92 -0.23
CA THR A 50 -3.24 -9.99 0.87
C THR A 50 -1.76 -9.64 0.92
N LEU A 51 -0.89 -10.63 0.73
CA LEU A 51 0.55 -10.43 0.71
C LEU A 51 0.97 -9.52 -0.46
N GLU A 52 0.52 -9.83 -1.68
CA GLU A 52 0.79 -9.01 -2.87
C GLU A 52 0.27 -7.60 -2.70
N LEU A 53 -0.95 -7.45 -2.17
CA LEU A 53 -1.52 -6.14 -1.91
C LEU A 53 -0.66 -5.36 -0.92
N PHE A 54 -0.28 -5.97 0.21
CA PHE A 54 0.56 -5.33 1.19
C PHE A 54 1.92 -4.90 0.62
N LEU A 55 2.58 -5.80 -0.12
CA LEU A 55 3.86 -5.52 -0.76
C LEU A 55 3.74 -4.40 -1.80
N HIS A 56 2.65 -4.37 -2.57
CA HIS A 56 2.40 -3.30 -3.53
C HIS A 56 2.20 -1.95 -2.83
N GLU A 57 1.43 -1.89 -1.74
CA GLU A 57 1.24 -0.66 -0.96
C GLU A 57 2.56 -0.17 -0.35
N LEU A 58 3.45 -1.07 0.10
CA LEU A 58 4.80 -0.69 0.54
C LEU A 58 5.67 -0.19 -0.63
N ALA A 59 5.61 -0.86 -1.79
CA ALA A 59 6.42 -0.51 -2.94
C ALA A 59 6.09 0.89 -3.46
N VAL A 60 4.82 1.29 -3.50
CA VAL A 60 4.42 2.65 -3.93
C VAL A 60 4.81 3.74 -2.93
N MET A 61 5.12 3.37 -1.68
CA MET A 61 5.64 4.29 -0.65
C MET A 61 7.16 4.48 -0.72
N ASP A 62 7.86 3.71 -1.56
CA ASP A 62 9.27 3.94 -1.88
C ASP A 62 9.40 5.13 -2.84
N SER A 63 10.24 6.12 -2.49
CA SER A 63 10.47 7.30 -3.31
C SER A 63 10.97 6.98 -4.71
N ASN A 64 11.66 5.84 -4.88
CA ASN A 64 12.10 5.35 -6.19
C ASN A 64 10.93 5.03 -7.13
N ASN A 65 9.75 4.76 -6.57
CA ASN A 65 8.55 4.38 -7.30
C ASN A 65 7.49 5.49 -7.35
N PHE A 66 7.82 6.71 -6.89
CA PHE A 66 6.88 7.83 -6.95
C PHE A 66 6.61 8.25 -8.39
N LEU A 67 5.33 8.47 -8.72
CA LEU A 67 4.96 8.96 -10.04
C LEU A 67 5.53 10.36 -10.26
N GLY A 68 6.39 10.51 -11.26
CA GLY A 68 7.06 11.79 -11.55
C GLY A 68 8.35 12.02 -10.77
N SER A 69 8.87 11.02 -10.04
CA SER A 69 10.28 11.06 -9.65
C SER A 69 11.11 10.95 -10.93
N SER A 70 11.69 12.07 -11.37
CA SER A 70 12.78 12.04 -12.31
C SER A 70 13.90 11.23 -11.64
N THR A 71 14.12 9.99 -12.07
CA THR A 71 15.40 9.33 -11.85
C THR A 71 16.45 10.04 -12.68
N GLU A 72 16.72 11.30 -12.38
CA GLU A 72 18.03 11.86 -12.61
C GLU A 72 18.84 11.42 -11.38
N LEU A 73 19.82 10.57 -11.62
CA LEU A 73 20.77 10.00 -10.66
C LEU A 73 21.62 11.06 -9.93
N ASP A 74 21.24 12.34 -10.01
CA ASP A 74 21.96 13.51 -9.50
C ASP A 74 21.16 14.30 -8.45
N ASP A 75 20.01 13.80 -7.95
CA ASP A 75 19.30 14.51 -6.87
C ASP A 75 19.80 14.08 -5.46
N PRO A 76 20.66 14.87 -4.80
CA PRO A 76 21.20 14.55 -3.47
C PRO A 76 20.12 14.43 -2.38
N VAL A 77 18.89 14.91 -2.63
CA VAL A 77 17.78 14.85 -1.68
C VAL A 77 17.26 13.42 -1.52
N ILE A 78 17.20 12.62 -2.60
CA ILE A 78 16.74 11.21 -2.52
C ILE A 78 17.74 10.38 -1.71
N PHE A 79 19.06 10.58 -1.93
CA PHE A 79 20.09 9.88 -1.16
C PHE A 79 20.02 10.23 0.34
N LEU A 80 19.81 11.51 0.67
CA LEU A 80 19.71 11.96 2.06
C LEU A 80 18.46 11.40 2.76
N LEU A 81 17.32 11.36 2.06
CA LEU A 81 16.06 10.81 2.58
C LEU A 81 16.12 9.29 2.78
N CYS A 82 16.76 8.57 1.84
CA CYS A 82 16.98 7.12 1.97
C CYS A 82 17.91 6.81 3.16
N ASN A 83 18.98 7.58 3.34
CA ASN A 83 19.92 7.39 4.44
C ASN A 83 19.28 7.68 5.81
N GLN A 84 18.50 8.75 5.92
CA GLN A 84 17.75 9.08 7.15
C GLN A 84 16.71 8.00 7.51
N LYS A 85 15.98 7.46 6.51
CA LYS A 85 15.01 6.38 6.76
C LYS A 85 15.67 5.09 7.20
N LEU A 86 16.84 4.74 6.65
CA LEU A 86 17.62 3.58 7.08
C LEU A 86 18.15 3.76 8.52
N GLN A 87 18.56 4.96 8.90
CA GLN A 87 18.99 5.26 10.28
C GLN A 87 17.84 5.16 11.29
N ALA A 88 16.62 5.57 10.91
CA ALA A 88 15.44 5.51 11.79
C ALA A 88 14.89 4.10 12.01
N LEU A 89 15.22 3.14 11.12
CA LEU A 89 14.85 1.72 11.27
C LEU A 89 15.90 0.90 12.03
N ALA A 90 17.09 1.47 12.23
CA ALA A 90 18.21 0.83 12.93
C ALA A 90 18.35 1.25 14.41
N SER A 91 17.38 2.03 14.92
CA SER A 91 17.28 2.51 16.31
C SER A 91 16.03 1.97 17.00
#